data_AF-A0A6M0BTM7-F1
#
_entry.id   AF-A0A6M0BTM7-F1
#
_cell.length_a   1.000
_cell.length_b   1.000
_cell.length_c   1.000
_cell.angle_alpha   90.00
_cell.angle_beta   90.00
_cell.angle_gamma   90.00
#
_symmetry.space_group_name_H-M   'P 1'
#
loop_
_entity.id
_entity.type
_entity.pdbx_description
1 polymer ?
#
loop_
_entity_poly.entity_id
_entity_poly.type
_entity_poly.pdbx_seq_one_letter_code
_entity_poly.pdbx_strand_id
1 'polypeptide(L)' 'YEEQLGRAALDDIGKKKWNKRLEKAIATLQHLFNCDCIYLGGGNTKKIEFELPTNVKIVPNVNGLLGGIALWKE' A
#
# COMPACT_ATOMS: atom_id res chain seq x y z
N TYR A 1 -3.18 -4.46 8.71
CA TYR A 1 -3.82 -3.79 7.56
C TYR A 1 -4.46 -4.75 6.55
N GLU A 2 -4.06 -6.03 6.50
CA GLU A 2 -4.63 -7.04 5.58
C GLU A 2 -6.16 -7.16 5.65
N GLU A 3 -6.78 -7.14 6.83
CA GLU A 3 -8.25 -7.21 6.96
C GLU A 3 -9.00 -5.96 6.47
N GLN A 4 -8.32 -4.82 6.31
CA GLN A 4 -8.93 -3.55 5.91
C GLN A 4 -8.57 -3.14 4.48
N LEU A 5 -7.41 -3.56 3.98
CA LEU A 5 -6.85 -3.20 2.68
C LEU A 5 -6.61 -4.41 1.77
N GLY A 6 -6.82 -5.63 2.26
CA GLY A 6 -6.72 -6.86 1.48
C GLY A 6 -7.86 -7.03 0.48
N ARG A 7 -7.78 -8.12 -0.28
CA ARG A 7 -8.74 -8.39 -1.36
C ARG A 7 -10.17 -8.59 -0.86
N ALA A 8 -10.33 -9.32 0.25
CA ALA A 8 -11.63 -9.56 0.86
C ALA A 8 -12.31 -8.24 1.28
N ALA A 9 -11.55 -7.32 1.89
CA ALA A 9 -12.05 -6.02 2.28
C ALA A 9 -12.48 -5.18 1.08
N LEU A 10 -11.69 -5.21 0.00
CA LEU A 10 -12.03 -4.52 -1.24
C LEU A 10 -13.32 -5.05 -1.87
N ASP A 11 -13.51 -6.37 -1.88
CA ASP A 11 -14.69 -6.99 -2.47
C ASP A 11 -15.94 -6.78 -1.59
N ASP A 12 -15.78 -6.70 -0.26
CA ASP A 12 -16.87 -6.42 0.71
C ASP A 12 -17.34 -4.96 0.70
N ILE A 13 -16.41 -4.00 0.79
CA ILE A 13 -16.76 -2.58 0.97
C ILE A 13 -16.81 -1.79 -0.36
N GLY A 14 -16.35 -2.41 -1.45
CA GLY A 14 -16.23 -1.82 -2.77
C GLY A 14 -15.06 -0.83 -2.92
N LYS A 15 -14.69 -0.56 -4.18
CA LYS A 15 -13.53 0.26 -4.56
C LYS A 15 -13.51 1.65 -3.93
N LYS A 16 -14.64 2.36 -3.93
CA LYS A 16 -14.71 3.75 -3.46
C LYS A 16 -14.36 3.88 -1.98
N LYS A 17 -14.92 3.00 -1.14
CA LYS A 17 -14.68 3.01 0.31
C LYS A 17 -13.30 2.45 0.64
N TRP A 18 -12.83 1.46 -0.12
CA TRP A 18 -11.47 0.94 -0.02
C TRP A 18 -10.40 2.01 -0.33
N ASN A 19 -10.58 2.79 -1.40
CA ASN A 19 -9.66 3.89 -1.75
C ASN A 19 -9.58 4.95 -0.64
N LYS A 20 -10.72 5.35 -0.05
CA LYS A 20 -10.73 6.27 1.11
C LYS A 20 -10.00 5.70 2.33
N ARG A 21 -10.11 4.39 2.59
CA ARG A 21 -9.38 3.72 3.67
C ARG A 21 -7.89 3.70 3.39
N LEU A 22 -7.50 3.44 2.15
CA LEU A 22 -6.10 3.42 1.73
C LEU A 22 -5.46 4.81 1.88
N GLU A 23 -6.12 5.85 1.42
CA GLU A 23 -5.68 7.24 1.59
C GLU A 23 -5.46 7.59 3.07
N LYS A 24 -6.44 7.28 3.94
CA LYS A 24 -6.30 7.50 5.37
C LYS A 24 -5.15 6.69 5.99
N ALA A 25 -4.96 5.45 5.55
CA ALA A 25 -3.87 4.62 6.03
C ALA A 25 -2.50 5.20 5.64
N ILE A 26 -2.35 5.68 4.40
CA ILE A 26 -1.15 6.36 3.91
C ILE A 26 -0.86 7.60 4.76
N ALA A 27 -1.86 8.47 4.95
CA ALA A 27 -1.70 9.69 5.74
C ALA A 27 -1.30 9.40 7.20
N THR A 28 -1.93 8.41 7.83
CA THR A 28 -1.58 8.00 9.20
C THR A 28 -0.17 7.44 9.26
N LEU A 29 0.24 6.60 8.31
CA LEU A 29 1.59 6.02 8.30
C LEU A 29 2.67 7.09 8.08
N GLN A 30 2.41 8.07 7.21
CA GLN A 30 3.30 9.22 7.00
C GLN A 30 3.47 10.01 8.31
N HIS A 31 2.37 10.30 8.99
CA HIS A 31 2.39 11.10 10.21
C HIS A 31 2.97 10.35 11.42
N LEU A 32 2.77 9.03 11.50
CA LEU A 32 3.24 8.21 12.63
C LEU A 32 4.74 7.92 12.55
N PHE A 33 5.25 7.64 11.36
CA PHE A 33 6.62 7.16 11.16
C PHE A 33 7.59 8.20 10.59
N ASN A 34 7.13 9.41 10.23
CA ASN A 34 7.92 10.37 9.45
C ASN A 34 8.59 9.71 8.23
N CYS A 35 7.88 8.76 7.60
CA CYS A 35 8.40 7.99 6.49
C CYS A 35 8.58 8.88 5.25
N ASP A 36 9.82 9.04 4.79
CA ASP A 36 10.14 9.78 3.57
C ASP A 36 9.60 9.11 2.31
N CYS A 37 9.40 7.79 2.32
CA CYS A 37 8.89 7.01 1.19
C CYS A 37 8.05 5.80 1.64
N ILE A 38 6.88 5.61 1.03
CA ILE A 38 6.00 4.45 1.20
C ILE A 38 5.94 3.68 -0.11
N TYR A 39 6.23 2.39 -0.07
CA TYR A 39 6.16 1.52 -1.24
C TYR A 39 4.90 0.64 -1.16
N LEU A 40 3.99 0.81 -2.12
CA LEU A 40 2.79 -0.01 -2.24
C LEU A 40 3.03 -1.16 -3.23
N GLY A 41 3.03 -2.39 -2.71
CA GLY A 41 3.11 -3.60 -3.52
C GLY A 41 1.77 -4.32 -3.68
N GLY A 42 1.77 -5.40 -4.46
CA GLY A 42 0.61 -6.30 -4.59
C GLY A 42 -0.35 -5.94 -5.72
N GLY A 43 -1.09 -6.94 -6.21
CA GLY A 43 -1.95 -6.82 -7.41
C GLY A 43 -3.16 -5.88 -7.26
N ASN A 44 -3.55 -5.53 -6.04
CA ASN A 44 -4.66 -4.62 -5.77
C ASN A 44 -4.30 -3.14 -6.00
N THR A 45 -3.01 -2.79 -6.09
CA THR A 45 -2.55 -1.42 -6.38
C THR A 45 -3.05 -0.89 -7.72
N LYS A 46 -3.34 -1.78 -8.68
CA LYS A 46 -3.97 -1.41 -9.97
C LYS A 46 -5.40 -0.87 -9.85
N LYS A 47 -6.01 -0.99 -8.68
CA LYS A 47 -7.39 -0.55 -8.40
C LYS A 47 -7.46 0.75 -7.61
N ILE A 48 -6.32 1.40 -7.43
CA ILE A 48 -6.21 2.73 -6.84
C ILE A 48 -6.77 3.74 -7.86
N GLU A 49 -7.75 4.52 -7.43
CA GLU A 49 -8.49 5.48 -8.28
C GLU A 49 -8.22 6.95 -7.86
N PHE A 50 -7.23 7.19 -7.00
CA PHE A 50 -6.83 8.53 -6.55
C PHE A 50 -5.35 8.79 -6.82
N GLU A 51 -4.97 10.06 -6.84
CA GLU A 51 -3.57 10.45 -7.01
C GLU A 51 -2.77 10.15 -5.75
N LEU A 52 -1.72 9.35 -5.91
CA LEU A 52 -0.84 9.02 -4.82
C LEU A 52 0.07 10.22 -4.49
N PRO A 53 0.33 10.49 -3.20
CA PRO A 53 1.32 11.47 -2.79
C PRO A 53 2.69 11.15 -3.40
N THR A 54 3.53 12.17 -3.63
CA THR A 54 4.84 12.04 -4.31
C THR A 54 5.81 11.09 -3.59
N ASN A 55 5.65 10.94 -2.27
CA ASN A 55 6.40 10.01 -1.45
C ASN A 55 5.81 8.59 -1.42
N VAL A 56 4.74 8.31 -2.16
CA VAL A 56 4.13 6.98 -2.25
C VAL A 56 4.34 6.42 -3.65
N LYS A 57 5.06 5.29 -3.73
CA LYS A 57 5.39 4.66 -5.02
C LYS A 57 4.76 3.28 -5.11
N ILE A 58 4.03 3.02 -6.19
CA ILE A 58 3.59 1.67 -6.52
C ILE A 58 4.80 0.91 -7.05
N VAL A 59 5.15 -0.18 -6.37
CA VAL A 59 6.21 -1.08 -6.82
C VAL A 59 5.59 -2.36 -7.37
N PRO A 60 6.09 -2.87 -8.50
CA PRO A 60 5.66 -4.17 -8.98
C PRO A 60 6.03 -5.24 -7.94
N ASN A 61 5.17 -6.23 -7.76
CA ASN A 61 5.26 -7.24 -6.69
C ASN A 61 6.60 -8.01 -6.67
N VAL A 62 7.32 -8.01 -7.80
CA VAL A 62 8.69 -8.55 -7.94
C VAL A 62 9.70 -7.88 -6.99
N ASN A 63 9.51 -6.62 -6.62
CA ASN A 63 10.41 -5.90 -5.72
C ASN A 63 10.21 -6.28 -4.24
N GLY A 64 9.01 -6.71 -3.83
CA GLY A 64 8.77 -7.21 -2.47
C GLY A 64 9.51 -8.52 -2.20
N LEU A 65 9.66 -9.36 -3.24
CA LEU A 65 10.45 -10.58 -3.18
C LEU A 65 11.95 -10.29 -3.03
N LEU A 66 12.47 -9.27 -3.72
CA LEU A 66 13.87 -8.85 -3.63
C LEU A 66 14.20 -8.14 -2.32
N GLY A 67 13.27 -7.35 -1.76
CA GLY A 67 13.43 -6.71 -0.46
C GLY A 67 13.52 -7.72 0.69
N GLY A 68 12.74 -8.80 0.64
CA GLY A 68 12.84 -9.90 1.61
C GLY A 68 14.17 -10.66 1.54
N ILE A 69 14.74 -10.82 0.35
CA ILE A 69 16.07 -11.41 0.14
C ILE A 69 17.19 -10.49 0.65
N ALA A 70 17.02 -9.17 0.53
CA ALA A 70 17.97 -8.19 1.07
C ALA A 70 17.94 -8.12 2.60
N LEU A 71 16.76 -8.30 3.22
CA LEU A 71 16.61 -8.31 4.68
C LEU A 71 17.14 -9.59 5.36
N TRP A 72 17.31 -10.68 4.60
CA TRP A 72 17.84 -11.97 5.07
C TRP A 72 19.31 -12.21 4.70
N LYS A 73 19.98 -11.20 4.14
CA LYS A 73 21.45 -11.19 3.98
C LYS A 73 22.09 -10.37 5.10
N GLU A 74 21.89 -10.81 6.34
CA GLU A 74 22.83 -10.63 7.45
C GLU A 74 22.98 -11.97 8.18
#